data_AF-A0A0C9UBJ7-F1
#
_entry.id   AF-A0A0C9UBJ7-F1
#
_cell.length_a   1.000
_cell.length_b   1.000
_cell.length_c   1.000
_cell.angle_alpha   90.00
_cell.angle_beta   90.00
_cell.angle_gamma   90.00
#
_symmetry.space_group_name_H-M   'P 1'
#
loop_
_entity.id
_entity.type
_entity.pdbx_description
1 polymer ?
#
loop_
_entity_poly.entity_id
_entity_poly.type
_entity_poly.pdbx_seq_one_letter_code
_entity_poly.pdbx_strand_id
1 'polypeptide(L)'
;MPEFREYYAAYCMILQFLQELGPQEVDFIWGDDNTPDCPNSRKRDPSPPPECFVQLLSSGTEIIRGNGHYRGNIWPSQDISGPELKGSGMILRDIEMNPRNVILDMSIYWIQVQLSQHSFPQIWNKRIWNEISRVCQWKRGFKIGIVFEFSEYVLCFATADFLFSIQYSTTRQALKSQHINPLVDLNGWLCKLVKWLQAEDKCRRLVPSNLMEIVTEAREVWGGVGVYTFSEICFRAGLSPFLTYEEVFCNPSRTARLVAAYITWVLDTPKVIREILEDVWYEEGFTMAVTDKQRLAYMPHLRVFGHDEVWVYMRTKEIKLLHDAMIALKEKQAVEWYRGDDIPDIFEPSEIREALQKCPSLGPLIFTQEGWNVFDERDLPQEPELKGMIKLRKHLAKKVNLHNFVNDASARTHLDLSKYGTKLYLPKGDRLKMRCRGLLYNAGVPSKQVWTIHKYFGCLSRYKMRFDQNAGRIMSVRVWDKEERNKDPNPYIIWGTDRNNRLITHILKWSAEWTVGPLDFCGIGQVIRQGKITEVAYCREDPRLTLTLQYRNKASRTRRSNVKPGQRHRKIDDPKTLVLKLKLKEEQKKHRLQVACKGKQARKRLSADMHLAAAGDSLY
;
A
#
# COMPACT_ATOMS: atom_id res chain seq x y z
N MET A 1 2.11 4.04 -4.36
CA MET A 1 1.13 5.00 -3.81
C MET A 1 0.55 4.37 -2.57
N PRO A 2 0.74 4.95 -1.38
CA PRO A 2 -0.08 4.69 -0.22
C PRO A 2 -1.55 4.51 -0.57
N GLU A 3 -2.09 3.39 -0.14
CA GLU A 3 -3.49 2.98 -0.27
C GLU A 3 -4.06 2.84 1.15
N PHE A 4 -5.30 2.33 1.27
CA PHE A 4 -6.06 2.42 2.53
C PHE A 4 -5.28 1.91 3.76
N ARG A 5 -4.54 0.81 3.59
CA ARG A 5 -3.77 0.16 4.67
C ARG A 5 -2.55 0.97 5.10
N GLU A 6 -1.84 1.62 4.18
CA GLU A 6 -0.74 2.53 4.52
C GLU A 6 -1.24 3.74 5.32
N TYR A 7 -2.37 4.34 4.93
CA TYR A 7 -2.96 5.44 5.69
C TYR A 7 -3.44 5.00 7.07
N TYR A 8 -3.99 3.79 7.20
CA TYR A 8 -4.38 3.24 8.51
C TYR A 8 -3.16 2.97 9.40
N ALA A 9 -2.04 2.51 8.83
CA ALA A 9 -0.79 2.34 9.57
C ALA A 9 -0.22 3.69 10.06
N ALA A 10 -0.23 4.71 9.19
CA ALA A 10 0.16 6.07 9.58
C ALA A 10 -0.73 6.62 10.70
N TYR A 11 -2.05 6.38 10.62
CA TYR A 11 -3.01 6.72 11.68
C TYR A 11 -2.65 6.03 13.01
N CYS A 12 -2.45 4.71 13.01
CA CYS A 12 -2.14 3.95 14.22
C CYS A 12 -0.84 4.44 14.89
N MET A 13 0.20 4.70 14.10
CA MET A 13 1.48 5.18 14.62
C MET A 13 1.35 6.52 15.36
N ILE A 14 0.69 7.51 14.73
CA ILE A 14 0.56 8.85 15.31
C ILE A 14 -0.44 8.82 16.47
N LEU A 15 -1.51 8.02 16.37
CA LEU A 15 -2.46 7.85 17.47
C LEU A 15 -1.79 7.24 18.70
N GLN A 16 -0.98 6.19 18.53
CA GLN A 16 -0.24 5.57 19.63
C GLN A 16 0.69 6.59 20.31
N PHE A 17 1.43 7.38 19.53
CA PHE A 17 2.27 8.46 20.03
C PHE A 17 1.50 9.47 20.89
N LEU A 18 0.31 9.89 20.45
CA LEU A 18 -0.54 10.81 21.21
C LEU A 18 -1.19 10.17 22.44
N GLN A 19 -1.52 8.89 22.38
CA GLN A 19 -2.06 8.16 23.53
C GLN A 19 -1.03 7.99 24.64
N GLU A 20 0.24 7.79 24.28
CA GLU A 20 1.31 7.58 25.26
C GLU A 20 1.86 8.89 25.83
N LEU A 21 1.99 9.93 25.01
CA LEU A 21 2.64 11.19 25.42
C LEU A 21 1.67 12.37 25.61
N GLY A 22 0.40 12.22 25.23
CA GLY A 22 -0.57 13.29 25.21
C GLY A 22 -0.34 14.31 24.08
N PRO A 23 -1.10 15.42 24.08
CA PRO A 23 -0.94 16.49 23.08
C PRO A 23 0.48 17.08 23.06
N GLN A 24 1.01 17.37 21.87
CA GLN A 24 2.38 17.84 21.68
C GLN A 24 2.43 19.23 21.06
N GLU A 25 3.04 20.19 21.75
CA GLU A 25 3.26 21.55 21.23
C GLU A 25 4.40 21.56 20.20
N VAL A 26 4.15 22.19 19.06
CA VAL A 26 5.14 22.30 17.98
C VAL A 26 6.11 23.44 18.30
N ASP A 27 7.39 23.11 18.42
CA ASP A 27 8.49 24.07 18.60
C ASP A 27 8.96 24.64 17.26
N PHE A 28 9.14 23.78 16.25
CA PHE A 28 9.71 24.14 14.95
C PHE A 28 9.13 23.31 13.80
N ILE A 29 9.20 23.84 12.57
CA ILE A 29 8.96 23.06 11.35
C ILE A 29 10.23 22.99 10.52
N TRP A 30 10.55 21.80 10.01
CA TRP A 30 11.72 21.57 9.16
C TRP A 30 11.34 20.96 7.82
N GLY A 31 12.21 21.12 6.83
CA GLY A 31 12.09 20.48 5.53
C GLY A 31 13.41 20.48 4.78
N ASP A 32 13.58 19.51 3.89
CA ASP A 32 14.63 19.65 2.87
C ASP A 32 14.23 20.72 1.85
N ASP A 33 15.21 21.32 1.18
CA ASP A 33 14.94 22.19 0.03
C ASP A 33 14.63 21.37 -1.25
N ASN A 34 14.19 22.03 -2.32
CA ASN A 34 13.98 21.50 -3.67
C ASN A 34 15.28 21.17 -4.43
N THR A 35 16.42 21.17 -3.75
CA THR A 35 17.73 20.89 -4.36
C THR A 35 17.67 19.54 -5.10
N PRO A 36 18.01 19.50 -6.41
CA PRO A 36 17.96 18.28 -7.21
C PRO A 36 18.72 17.12 -6.57
N ASP A 37 18.34 15.89 -6.93
CA ASP A 37 19.12 14.71 -6.61
C ASP A 37 20.57 14.86 -7.10
N CYS A 38 21.52 14.29 -6.35
CA CYS A 38 22.96 14.39 -6.59
C CYS A 38 23.30 14.46 -8.09
N PRO A 39 24.04 15.48 -8.55
CA PRO A 39 24.43 15.54 -9.96
C PRO A 39 25.16 14.25 -10.32
N ASN A 40 24.81 13.65 -11.46
CA ASN A 40 25.33 12.37 -11.98
C ASN A 40 26.84 12.38 -12.30
N SER A 41 27.62 13.26 -11.68
CA SER A 41 29.04 13.43 -11.96
C SER A 41 29.81 12.22 -11.41
N ARG A 42 30.48 11.50 -12.31
CA ARG A 42 31.45 10.42 -11.99
C ARG A 42 32.74 10.93 -11.31
N LYS A 43 32.81 12.22 -10.95
CA LYS A 43 33.97 12.85 -10.30
C LYS A 43 33.80 12.80 -8.77
N ARG A 44 34.89 12.99 -8.02
CA ARG A 44 34.90 12.97 -6.53
C ARG A 44 33.69 13.76 -6.00
N ASP A 45 32.92 13.16 -5.08
CA ASP A 45 31.78 13.82 -4.44
C ASP A 45 32.24 15.19 -3.92
N PRO A 46 31.75 16.31 -4.47
CA PRO A 46 32.02 17.62 -3.89
C PRO A 46 31.47 17.67 -2.47
N SER A 47 32.01 18.58 -1.64
CA SER A 47 31.41 18.86 -0.35
C SER A 47 29.93 19.20 -0.56
N PRO A 48 29.02 18.53 0.16
CA PRO A 48 27.60 18.67 -0.08
C PRO A 48 27.18 20.11 0.33
N PRO A 49 26.46 20.84 -0.54
CA PRO A 49 26.19 22.26 -0.32
C PRO A 49 25.20 22.45 0.84
N PRO A 50 25.16 23.58 1.56
CA PRO A 50 24.31 23.74 2.75
C PRO A 50 22.82 23.38 2.52
N GLU A 51 22.31 23.60 1.32
CA GLU A 51 20.92 23.36 0.90
C GLU A 51 20.54 21.88 0.83
N CYS A 52 21.52 20.98 0.85
CA CYS A 52 21.25 19.55 0.88
C CYS A 52 21.02 18.99 2.29
N PHE A 53 21.15 19.82 3.33
CA PHE A 53 20.79 19.46 4.71
C PHE A 53 19.36 19.89 5.00
N VAL A 54 18.79 19.38 6.10
CA VAL A 54 17.44 19.82 6.51
C VAL A 54 17.53 21.28 6.94
N GLN A 55 16.57 22.09 6.48
CA GLN A 55 16.47 23.48 6.83
C GLN A 55 15.34 23.72 7.82
N LEU A 56 15.59 24.64 8.75
CA LEU A 56 14.55 25.21 9.59
C LEU A 56 13.69 26.13 8.72
N LEU A 57 12.38 25.93 8.74
CA LEU A 57 11.45 26.72 7.94
C LEU A 57 11.00 27.96 8.71
N SER A 58 10.54 28.95 7.96
CA SER A 58 9.96 30.19 8.50
C SER A 58 8.88 30.72 7.56
N SER A 59 8.21 31.80 7.96
CA SER A 59 7.22 32.49 7.13
C SER A 59 7.71 32.98 5.77
N GLY A 60 9.03 33.19 5.61
CA GLY A 60 9.63 33.55 4.33
C GLY A 60 9.96 32.35 3.43
N THR A 61 9.72 31.11 3.88
CA THR A 61 10.11 29.92 3.14
C THR A 61 9.10 29.59 2.03
N GLU A 62 9.55 29.62 0.78
CA GLU A 62 8.73 29.32 -0.41
C GLU A 62 8.91 27.88 -0.93
N ILE A 63 8.97 26.92 -0.01
CA ILE A 63 9.15 25.52 -0.38
C ILE A 63 7.79 24.90 -0.71
N ILE A 64 7.63 24.48 -1.96
CA ILE A 64 6.38 23.91 -2.47
C ILE A 64 6.53 22.39 -2.65
N ARG A 65 5.51 21.62 -2.24
CA ARG A 65 5.44 20.15 -2.41
C ARG A 65 4.16 19.73 -3.13
N GLY A 66 4.25 18.69 -3.93
CA GLY A 66 3.10 18.08 -4.62
C GLY A 66 3.26 17.99 -6.12
N ASN A 67 2.33 17.27 -6.75
CA ASN A 67 2.31 17.08 -8.19
C ASN A 67 1.37 18.09 -8.88
N GLY A 68 1.89 18.80 -9.89
CA GLY A 68 1.13 19.73 -10.73
C GLY A 68 0.27 20.70 -9.92
N HIS A 69 -1.05 20.63 -10.11
CA HIS A 69 -2.04 21.51 -9.47
C HIS A 69 -2.28 21.24 -7.97
N TYR A 70 -1.71 20.18 -7.42
CA TYR A 70 -1.82 19.84 -5.98
C TYR A 70 -0.61 20.32 -5.18
N ARG A 71 0.13 21.30 -5.72
CA ARG A 71 1.27 21.91 -5.06
C ARG A 71 0.81 22.84 -3.93
N GLY A 72 1.43 22.71 -2.76
CA GLY A 72 1.18 23.56 -1.59
C GLY A 72 2.49 23.94 -0.91
N ASN A 73 2.52 25.14 -0.30
CA ASN A 73 3.63 25.52 0.56
C ASN A 73 3.64 24.61 1.80
N ILE A 74 4.82 24.20 2.24
CA ILE A 74 5.02 23.41 3.47
C ILE A 74 5.07 24.26 4.73
N TRP A 75 5.07 25.58 4.62
CA TRP A 75 4.79 26.48 5.73
C TRP A 75 3.28 26.81 5.77
N PRO A 76 2.66 26.90 6.96
CA PRO A 76 1.28 27.40 7.11
C PRO A 76 1.12 28.84 6.56
N SER A 77 -0.11 29.39 6.53
CA SER A 77 -0.34 30.75 6.04
C SER A 77 0.52 31.80 6.75
N GLN A 78 0.61 33.00 6.16
CA GLN A 78 1.45 34.12 6.62
C GLN A 78 1.12 34.62 8.04
N ASP A 79 0.09 34.09 8.70
CA ASP A 79 -0.38 34.53 10.02
C ASP A 79 0.57 34.11 11.15
N ILE A 80 1.48 33.14 10.90
CA ILE A 80 2.55 32.80 11.85
C ILE A 80 3.86 33.39 11.36
N SER A 81 4.44 34.30 12.17
CA SER A 81 5.73 34.93 11.91
C SER A 81 6.88 34.21 12.60
N GLY A 82 8.03 34.16 11.92
CA GLY A 82 9.26 33.58 12.49
C GLY A 82 9.34 32.05 12.40
N PRO A 83 10.49 31.47 12.79
CA PRO A 83 10.72 30.03 12.75
C PRO A 83 10.30 29.29 14.03
N GLU A 84 10.25 29.98 15.17
CA GLU A 84 9.88 29.42 16.48
C GLU A 84 8.35 29.46 16.66
N LEU A 85 7.77 28.30 16.93
CA LEU A 85 6.32 28.10 17.06
C LEU A 85 5.88 27.86 18.50
N LYS A 86 6.82 27.79 19.44
CA LYS A 86 6.52 27.64 20.85
C LYS A 86 5.70 28.83 21.35
N GLY A 87 4.58 28.56 22.02
CA GLY A 87 3.62 29.56 22.46
C GLY A 87 2.65 30.05 21.38
N SER A 88 2.77 29.59 20.12
CA SER A 88 1.83 29.95 19.04
C SER A 88 0.43 29.34 19.20
N GLY A 89 0.30 28.33 20.06
CA GLY A 89 -0.92 27.52 20.19
C GLY A 89 -1.02 26.39 19.15
N MET A 90 0.00 26.17 18.32
CA MET A 90 0.08 25.01 17.42
C MET A 90 0.41 23.74 18.21
N ILE A 91 -0.62 22.98 18.58
CA ILE A 91 -0.50 21.77 19.40
C ILE A 91 -1.14 20.61 18.65
N LEU A 92 -0.36 19.57 18.36
CA LEU A 92 -0.87 18.29 17.86
C LEU A 92 -1.71 17.62 18.95
N ARG A 93 -3.02 17.70 18.82
CA ARG A 93 -3.98 17.15 19.78
C ARG A 93 -4.50 15.78 19.40
N ASP A 94 -4.79 15.60 18.11
CA ASP A 94 -5.45 14.41 17.60
C ASP A 94 -5.10 14.16 16.13
N ILE A 95 -5.47 12.98 15.65
CA ILE A 95 -5.36 12.56 14.26
C ILE A 95 -6.67 11.94 13.81
N GLU A 96 -7.15 12.33 12.63
CA GLU A 96 -8.35 11.74 12.03
C GLU A 96 -7.98 10.72 10.95
N MET A 97 -8.55 9.52 11.05
CA MET A 97 -8.39 8.49 10.04
C MET A 97 -9.11 8.86 8.75
N ASN A 98 -8.35 9.02 7.66
CA ASN A 98 -8.87 9.28 6.32
C ASN A 98 -8.33 8.27 5.31
N PRO A 99 -9.15 7.75 4.37
CA PRO A 99 -8.71 6.75 3.38
C PRO A 99 -7.58 7.19 2.44
N ARG A 100 -7.28 8.48 2.36
CA ARG A 100 -6.37 9.09 1.37
C ARG A 100 -5.43 10.14 1.95
N ASN A 101 -5.58 10.48 3.23
CA ASN A 101 -4.82 11.57 3.84
C ASN A 101 -4.48 11.20 5.28
N VAL A 102 -3.42 11.81 5.79
CA VAL A 102 -3.18 11.93 7.23
C VAL A 102 -3.73 13.30 7.62
N ILE A 103 -4.71 13.35 8.52
CA ILE A 103 -5.34 14.60 8.96
C ILE A 103 -4.97 14.84 10.41
N LEU A 104 -4.24 15.92 10.68
CA LEU A 104 -3.75 16.29 12.00
C LEU A 104 -4.58 17.45 12.56
N ASP A 105 -5.10 17.30 13.78
CA ASP A 105 -5.66 18.41 14.58
C ASP A 105 -4.50 19.09 15.31
N MET A 106 -4.07 20.24 14.81
CA MET A 106 -3.00 21.08 15.37
C MET A 106 -3.57 22.23 16.22
N SER A 107 -4.76 22.08 16.79
CA SER A 107 -5.51 23.10 17.54
C SER A 107 -5.96 24.29 16.69
N ILE A 108 -5.04 25.20 16.39
CA ILE A 108 -5.30 26.41 15.59
C ILE A 108 -5.37 26.10 14.08
N TYR A 109 -4.82 24.96 13.67
CA TYR A 109 -4.86 24.48 12.29
C TYR A 109 -5.32 23.03 12.21
N TRP A 110 -5.93 22.72 11.08
CA TRP A 110 -6.09 21.38 10.54
C TRP A 110 -5.10 21.20 9.40
N ILE A 111 -4.30 20.14 9.47
CA ILE A 111 -3.30 19.81 8.43
C ILE A 111 -3.74 18.55 7.72
N GLN A 112 -3.83 18.61 6.40
CA GLN A 112 -4.07 17.44 5.54
C GLN A 112 -2.81 17.12 4.76
N VAL A 113 -2.20 15.95 5.03
CA VAL A 113 -1.04 15.44 4.30
C VAL A 113 -1.43 14.28 3.39
N GLN A 114 -1.25 14.46 2.08
CA GLN A 114 -1.47 13.40 1.10
C GLN A 114 -0.14 12.74 0.74
N LEU A 115 0.12 11.58 1.35
CA LEU A 115 1.37 10.81 1.21
C LEU A 115 1.76 10.46 -0.25
N SER A 116 0.76 10.32 -1.13
CA SER A 116 0.95 10.12 -2.57
C SER A 116 1.78 8.88 -2.91
N GLN A 117 2.99 8.92 -3.48
CA GLN A 117 3.66 7.70 -3.98
C GLN A 117 4.68 7.06 -3.02
N HIS A 118 5.61 7.84 -2.49
CA HIS A 118 6.77 7.32 -1.76
C HIS A 118 7.02 8.09 -0.46
N SER A 119 5.95 8.40 0.29
CA SER A 119 6.05 9.17 1.53
C SER A 119 5.34 8.49 2.69
N PHE A 120 5.89 8.59 3.89
CA PHE A 120 5.34 7.98 5.09
C PHE A 120 5.79 8.70 6.36
N PRO A 121 4.94 8.82 7.39
CA PRO A 121 5.35 9.43 8.65
C PRO A 121 6.30 8.53 9.46
N GLN A 122 7.20 9.14 10.22
CA GLN A 122 8.12 8.53 11.18
C GLN A 122 8.16 9.38 12.43
N ILE A 123 8.36 8.75 13.57
CA ILE A 123 8.53 9.45 14.84
C ILE A 123 9.89 9.10 15.42
N TRP A 124 10.69 10.12 15.70
CA TRP A 124 12.05 9.98 16.24
C TRP A 124 12.20 10.83 17.48
N ASN A 125 12.97 10.35 18.46
CA ASN A 125 13.42 11.21 19.56
C ASN A 125 14.44 12.24 19.06
N LYS A 126 14.66 13.31 19.84
CA LYS A 126 15.59 14.40 19.50
C LYS A 126 17.02 13.92 19.24
N ARG A 127 17.47 12.90 19.98
CA ARG A 127 18.80 12.33 19.81
C ARG A 127 18.97 11.75 18.40
N ILE A 128 18.03 10.94 17.93
CA ILE A 128 18.03 10.39 16.57
C ILE A 128 17.92 11.53 15.55
N TRP A 129 16.97 12.45 15.77
CA TRP A 129 16.72 13.57 14.85
C TRP A 129 17.96 14.42 14.60
N ASN A 130 18.67 14.80 15.66
CA ASN A 130 19.89 15.60 15.59
C ASN A 130 21.00 14.95 14.74
N GLU A 131 21.02 13.62 14.66
CA GLU A 131 21.95 12.89 13.79
C GLU A 131 21.44 12.86 12.34
N ILE A 132 20.15 12.59 12.13
CA ILE A 132 19.54 12.53 10.80
C ILE A 132 19.59 13.89 10.09
N SER A 133 19.30 14.98 10.81
CA SER A 133 19.23 16.34 10.25
C SER A 133 20.59 16.81 9.71
N ARG A 134 21.69 16.30 10.29
CA ARG A 134 23.09 16.56 9.90
C ARG A 134 23.60 15.70 8.75
N VAL A 135 22.83 14.73 8.27
CA VAL A 135 23.19 13.94 7.08
C VAL A 135 22.51 14.55 5.87
N CYS A 136 23.26 14.89 4.82
CA CYS A 136 22.67 15.44 3.61
C CYS A 136 21.71 14.47 2.91
N GLN A 137 20.72 15.00 2.20
CA GLN A 137 19.67 14.22 1.53
C GLN A 137 20.20 13.06 0.68
N TRP A 138 21.29 13.26 -0.06
CA TRP A 138 21.85 12.23 -0.95
C TRP A 138 22.51 11.07 -0.17
N LYS A 139 23.03 11.36 1.02
CA LYS A 139 23.64 10.37 1.92
C LYS A 139 22.61 9.70 2.82
N ARG A 140 21.49 10.37 3.13
CA ARG A 140 20.39 9.76 3.87
C ARG A 140 19.71 8.66 3.08
N GLY A 141 19.58 8.84 1.76
CA GLY A 141 18.89 7.90 0.87
C GLY A 141 17.37 7.97 0.92
N PHE A 142 16.86 9.01 1.57
CA PHE A 142 15.50 9.50 1.55
C PHE A 142 15.57 11.01 1.82
N LYS A 143 14.47 11.69 1.57
CA LYS A 143 14.29 13.13 1.72
C LYS A 143 13.33 13.41 2.85
N ILE A 144 13.47 14.58 3.45
CA ILE A 144 12.62 15.08 4.53
C ILE A 144 11.58 15.99 3.89
N GLY A 145 10.35 15.50 3.77
CA GLY A 145 9.26 16.25 3.16
C GLY A 145 8.86 17.44 4.03
N ILE A 146 8.47 17.13 5.27
CA ILE A 146 8.18 18.08 6.34
C ILE A 146 8.38 17.41 7.71
N VAL A 147 8.78 18.16 8.72
CA VAL A 147 8.92 17.70 10.11
C VAL A 147 8.25 18.68 11.04
N PHE A 148 7.48 18.16 11.99
CA PHE A 148 7.00 18.91 13.15
C PHE A 148 7.86 18.51 14.33
N GLU A 149 8.61 19.46 14.87
CA GLU A 149 9.46 19.27 16.03
C GLU A 149 8.68 19.60 17.31
N PHE A 150 8.74 18.72 18.30
CA PHE A 150 8.20 18.90 19.66
C PHE A 150 9.36 18.88 20.67
N SER A 151 9.10 18.98 21.97
CA SER A 151 10.17 19.02 23.00
C SER A 151 11.17 17.87 22.86
N GLU A 152 10.69 16.62 22.98
CA GLU A 152 11.54 15.41 23.01
C GLU A 152 11.53 14.60 21.71
N TYR A 153 10.58 14.88 20.81
CA TYR A 153 10.33 14.07 19.62
C TYR A 153 10.14 14.92 18.37
N VAL A 154 10.17 14.27 17.21
CA VAL A 154 9.79 14.85 15.93
C VAL A 154 8.84 13.92 15.19
N LEU A 155 7.82 14.47 14.55
CA LEU A 155 6.98 13.79 13.56
C LEU A 155 7.46 14.17 12.15
N CYS A 156 8.13 13.24 11.47
CA CYS A 156 8.73 13.43 10.16
C CYS A 156 7.92 12.75 9.05
N PHE A 157 7.48 13.48 8.04
CA PHE A 157 6.97 12.91 6.78
C PHE A 157 8.14 12.75 5.80
N ALA A 158 8.79 11.59 5.89
CA ALA A 158 9.89 11.26 5.01
C ALA A 158 9.39 10.78 3.64
N THR A 159 10.18 11.03 2.59
CA THR A 159 9.78 10.77 1.20
C THR A 159 10.95 10.40 0.30
N ALA A 160 10.72 9.62 -0.76
CA ALA A 160 11.76 9.33 -1.75
C ALA A 160 11.89 10.41 -2.82
N ASP A 161 10.80 11.14 -3.12
CA ASP A 161 10.68 11.93 -4.36
C ASP A 161 9.95 13.27 -4.21
N PHE A 162 9.58 13.67 -2.99
CA PHE A 162 8.76 14.87 -2.71
C PHE A 162 7.40 14.90 -3.41
N LEU A 163 6.94 13.76 -3.95
CA LEU A 163 5.59 13.62 -4.45
C LEU A 163 4.66 13.34 -3.27
N PHE A 164 4.47 14.35 -2.41
CA PHE A 164 3.40 14.44 -1.40
C PHE A 164 2.87 15.87 -1.39
N SER A 165 1.64 16.08 -0.93
CA SER A 165 1.09 17.42 -0.77
C SER A 165 0.62 17.66 0.65
N ILE A 166 0.63 18.93 1.05
CA ILE A 166 0.17 19.39 2.36
C ILE A 166 -0.78 20.57 2.17
N GLN A 167 -1.81 20.62 3.01
CA GLN A 167 -2.76 21.72 3.06
C GLN A 167 -3.03 22.08 4.52
N TYR A 168 -3.10 23.38 4.78
CA TYR A 168 -3.49 23.96 6.06
C TYR A 168 -4.88 24.56 5.96
N SER A 169 -5.63 24.53 7.06
CA SER A 169 -6.89 25.26 7.19
C SER A 169 -7.19 25.54 8.65
N THR A 170 -7.91 26.62 8.95
CA THR A 170 -8.38 26.92 10.31
C THR A 170 -9.58 26.07 10.73
N THR A 171 -10.25 25.40 9.78
CA THR A 171 -11.39 24.52 10.08
C THR A 171 -11.28 23.19 9.34
N ARG A 172 -11.78 22.12 9.97
CA ARG A 172 -11.79 20.77 9.38
C ARG A 172 -12.55 20.71 8.05
N GLN A 173 -13.62 21.49 7.93
CA GLN A 173 -14.52 21.51 6.78
C GLN A 173 -13.90 22.20 5.55
N ALA A 174 -12.96 23.13 5.76
CA ALA A 174 -12.30 23.85 4.67
C ALA A 174 -11.09 23.11 4.06
N LEU A 175 -10.72 21.95 4.62
CA LEU A 175 -9.81 21.02 3.94
C LEU A 175 -10.42 20.52 2.61
N LYS A 176 -9.59 20.38 1.56
CA LYS A 176 -10.07 19.99 0.22
C LYS A 176 -10.71 18.60 0.20
N SER A 177 -10.19 17.68 1.02
CA SER A 177 -10.52 16.27 0.91
C SER A 177 -11.46 15.80 2.01
N GLN A 178 -12.71 15.52 1.62
CA GLN A 178 -13.78 15.09 2.54
C GLN A 178 -14.18 13.64 2.25
N HIS A 179 -13.19 12.73 2.28
CA HIS A 179 -13.46 11.29 2.18
C HIS A 179 -14.14 10.78 3.45
N ILE A 180 -15.13 9.90 3.29
CA ILE A 180 -15.78 9.21 4.42
C ILE A 180 -15.05 7.90 4.63
N ASN A 181 -14.54 7.66 5.84
CA ASN A 181 -13.93 6.40 6.21
C ASN A 181 -15.02 5.36 6.55
N PRO A 182 -15.13 4.24 5.81
CA PRO A 182 -16.16 3.23 6.10
C PRO A 182 -15.97 2.52 7.44
N LEU A 183 -14.77 2.56 8.06
CA LEU A 183 -14.57 2.06 9.43
C LEU A 183 -15.29 2.90 10.48
N VAL A 184 -15.48 4.19 10.22
CA VAL A 184 -16.07 5.15 11.17
C VAL A 184 -17.54 5.40 10.83
N ASP A 185 -17.86 5.61 9.56
CA ASP A 185 -19.22 5.89 9.09
C ASP A 185 -19.55 5.12 7.81
N LEU A 186 -19.82 3.82 7.98
CA LEU A 186 -20.22 2.93 6.89
C LEU A 186 -21.52 3.40 6.22
N ASN A 187 -22.48 3.91 7.00
CA ASN A 187 -23.78 4.34 6.49
C ASN A 187 -23.67 5.62 5.64
N GLY A 188 -22.89 6.60 6.08
CA GLY A 188 -22.59 7.81 5.31
C GLY A 188 -21.81 7.48 4.04
N TRP A 189 -20.83 6.58 4.12
CA TRP A 189 -20.11 6.09 2.95
C TRP A 189 -21.04 5.45 1.92
N LEU A 190 -21.93 4.53 2.34
CA LEU A 190 -22.94 3.92 1.47
C LEU A 190 -23.88 4.96 0.85
N CYS A 191 -24.30 5.96 1.62
CA CYS A 191 -25.10 7.07 1.09
C CYS A 191 -24.33 7.85 0.01
N LYS A 192 -23.03 8.08 0.20
CA LYS A 192 -22.16 8.76 -0.78
C LYS A 192 -21.96 7.91 -2.04
N LEU A 193 -21.73 6.61 -1.88
CA LEU A 193 -21.66 5.64 -2.98
C LEU A 193 -22.91 5.68 -3.86
N VAL A 194 -24.11 5.67 -3.26
CA VAL A 194 -25.36 5.71 -4.03
C VAL A 194 -25.51 7.02 -4.79
N LYS A 195 -25.13 8.16 -4.18
CA LYS A 195 -25.13 9.45 -4.88
C LYS A 195 -24.17 9.45 -6.07
N TRP A 196 -22.99 8.87 -5.91
CA TRP A 196 -22.02 8.71 -6.98
C TRP A 196 -22.57 7.83 -8.11
N LEU A 197 -23.12 6.65 -7.82
CA LEU A 197 -23.75 5.78 -8.83
C LEU A 197 -24.85 6.50 -9.61
N GLN A 198 -25.69 7.29 -8.93
CA GLN A 198 -26.73 8.09 -9.56
C GLN A 198 -26.20 9.20 -10.46
N ALA A 199 -25.02 9.76 -10.14
CA ALA A 199 -24.36 10.77 -10.97
C ALA A 199 -23.70 10.11 -12.21
N GLU A 200 -22.97 9.01 -12.00
CA GLU A 200 -22.35 8.23 -13.07
C GLU A 200 -23.37 7.75 -14.10
N ASP A 201 -24.54 7.29 -13.64
CA ASP A 201 -25.65 6.90 -14.51
C ASP A 201 -26.18 8.01 -15.44
N LYS A 202 -26.00 9.27 -15.04
CA LYS A 202 -26.39 10.44 -15.84
C LYS A 202 -25.27 10.83 -16.80
N CYS A 203 -24.01 10.72 -16.37
CA CYS A 203 -22.86 11.26 -17.08
C CYS A 203 -22.20 10.26 -18.06
N ARG A 204 -22.09 8.97 -17.74
CA ARG A 204 -21.27 8.00 -18.50
C ARG A 204 -21.94 7.40 -19.74
N ARG A 205 -22.80 8.13 -20.42
CA ARG A 205 -23.54 7.60 -21.59
C ARG A 205 -22.68 7.31 -22.83
N LEU A 206 -21.42 7.76 -22.90
CA LEU A 206 -20.69 7.85 -24.17
C LEU A 206 -19.20 7.43 -24.15
N VAL A 207 -18.60 7.13 -22.99
CA VAL A 207 -17.18 6.77 -22.93
C VAL A 207 -17.03 5.42 -22.26
N PRO A 208 -16.64 4.38 -23.02
CA PRO A 208 -16.28 3.12 -22.40
C PRO A 208 -15.05 3.32 -21.51
N SER A 209 -15.09 2.81 -20.29
CA SER A 209 -13.97 2.76 -19.35
C SER A 209 -13.94 1.38 -18.73
N ASN A 210 -12.73 0.87 -18.48
CA ASN A 210 -12.61 -0.37 -17.70
C ASN A 210 -12.86 -0.10 -16.21
N LEU A 211 -13.23 -1.14 -15.48
CA LEU A 211 -13.57 -1.08 -14.06
C LEU A 211 -12.44 -0.46 -13.22
N MET A 212 -11.17 -0.75 -13.54
CA MET A 212 -10.02 -0.20 -12.82
C MET A 212 -9.98 1.32 -12.91
N GLU A 213 -10.14 1.88 -14.11
CA GLU A 213 -10.14 3.33 -14.34
C GLU A 213 -11.27 3.97 -13.52
N ILE A 214 -12.50 3.45 -13.64
CA ILE A 214 -13.67 3.96 -12.93
C ILE A 214 -13.44 3.99 -11.41
N VAL A 215 -13.03 2.85 -10.83
CA VAL A 215 -12.85 2.73 -9.38
C VAL A 215 -11.69 3.58 -8.88
N THR A 216 -10.57 3.64 -9.63
CA THR A 216 -9.38 4.42 -9.20
C THR A 216 -9.53 5.93 -9.41
N GLU A 217 -10.45 6.37 -10.29
CA GLU A 217 -10.79 7.78 -10.52
C GLU A 217 -11.87 8.30 -9.59
N ALA A 218 -12.82 7.47 -9.18
CA ALA A 218 -13.88 7.80 -8.22
C ALA A 218 -13.36 7.80 -6.76
N ARG A 219 -12.31 8.60 -6.53
CA ARG A 219 -11.52 8.64 -5.29
C ARG A 219 -12.36 9.02 -4.09
N GLU A 220 -13.39 9.84 -4.29
CA GLU A 220 -14.28 10.36 -3.26
C GLU A 220 -15.13 9.29 -2.59
N VAL A 221 -15.36 8.16 -3.28
CA VAL A 221 -16.05 6.97 -2.75
C VAL A 221 -15.08 5.83 -2.51
N TRP A 222 -14.22 5.51 -3.48
CA TRP A 222 -13.24 4.42 -3.38
C TRP A 222 -11.91 4.92 -2.82
N GLY A 223 -12.00 5.66 -1.70
CA GLY A 223 -10.84 6.24 -1.02
C GLY A 223 -9.84 5.14 -0.65
N GLY A 224 -8.56 5.38 -0.95
CA GLY A 224 -7.49 4.44 -0.65
C GLY A 224 -7.42 3.23 -1.58
N VAL A 225 -8.23 3.15 -2.64
CA VAL A 225 -8.10 2.11 -3.66
C VAL A 225 -7.13 2.57 -4.75
N GLY A 226 -5.95 1.95 -4.78
CA GLY A 226 -5.03 2.05 -5.91
C GLY A 226 -4.94 0.72 -6.65
N VAL A 227 -3.83 0.48 -7.33
CA VAL A 227 -3.70 -0.64 -8.27
C VAL A 227 -3.70 -1.99 -7.54
N TYR A 228 -3.01 -2.07 -6.40
CA TYR A 228 -2.90 -3.33 -5.70
C TYR A 228 -4.19 -3.64 -4.94
N THR A 229 -4.76 -2.67 -4.22
CA THR A 229 -6.04 -2.85 -3.51
C THR A 229 -7.16 -3.13 -4.51
N PHE A 230 -7.15 -2.51 -5.69
CA PHE A 230 -8.12 -2.85 -6.74
C PHE A 230 -8.02 -4.32 -7.17
N SER A 231 -6.80 -4.82 -7.40
CA SER A 231 -6.57 -6.23 -7.77
C SER A 231 -7.13 -7.18 -6.69
N GLU A 232 -6.90 -6.84 -5.42
CA GLU A 232 -7.37 -7.59 -4.25
C GLU A 232 -8.90 -7.55 -4.09
N ILE A 233 -9.52 -6.38 -4.30
CA ILE A 233 -10.98 -6.21 -4.26
C ILE A 233 -11.64 -7.00 -5.38
N CYS A 234 -11.12 -6.92 -6.61
CA CYS A 234 -11.65 -7.68 -7.74
C CYS A 234 -11.57 -9.19 -7.50
N PHE A 235 -10.46 -9.68 -6.95
CA PHE A 235 -10.33 -11.08 -6.56
C PHE A 235 -11.42 -11.49 -5.56
N ARG A 236 -11.61 -10.72 -4.49
CA ARG A 236 -12.63 -11.01 -3.46
C ARG A 236 -14.06 -10.92 -4.02
N ALA A 237 -14.32 -9.98 -4.92
CA ALA A 237 -15.61 -9.82 -5.59
C ALA A 237 -15.87 -10.89 -6.67
N GLY A 238 -14.85 -11.65 -7.05
CA GLY A 238 -14.90 -12.59 -8.18
C GLY A 238 -15.11 -11.89 -9.52
N LEU A 239 -14.63 -10.65 -9.66
CA LEU A 239 -14.84 -9.82 -10.85
C LEU A 239 -13.57 -9.74 -11.68
N SER A 240 -13.73 -9.90 -13.00
CA SER A 240 -12.65 -9.60 -13.92
C SER A 240 -12.35 -8.10 -13.92
N PRO A 241 -11.07 -7.68 -13.81
CA PRO A 241 -10.70 -6.26 -13.85
C PRO A 241 -10.96 -5.61 -15.22
N PHE A 242 -11.29 -6.41 -16.23
CA PHE A 242 -11.55 -6.00 -17.61
C PHE A 242 -13.03 -5.78 -17.92
N LEU A 243 -13.91 -5.90 -16.92
CA LEU A 243 -15.32 -5.54 -17.05
C LEU A 243 -15.48 -4.03 -17.23
N THR A 244 -16.57 -3.60 -17.87
CA THR A 244 -16.93 -2.19 -18.01
C THR A 244 -17.78 -1.68 -16.85
N TYR A 245 -18.11 -0.39 -16.89
CA TYR A 245 -19.09 0.21 -15.98
C TYR A 245 -20.42 -0.55 -16.02
N GLU A 246 -20.96 -0.80 -17.21
CA GLU A 246 -22.28 -1.39 -17.42
C GLU A 246 -22.32 -2.82 -16.90
N GLU A 247 -21.29 -3.61 -17.19
CA GLU A 247 -21.22 -5.01 -16.77
C GLU A 247 -21.20 -5.16 -15.24
N VAL A 248 -20.71 -4.15 -14.51
CA VAL A 248 -20.60 -4.19 -13.05
C VAL A 248 -21.71 -3.39 -12.38
N PHE A 249 -21.82 -2.09 -12.66
CA PHE A 249 -22.69 -1.14 -11.97
C PHE A 249 -24.14 -1.13 -12.45
N CYS A 250 -24.44 -1.76 -13.60
CA CYS A 250 -25.83 -2.05 -13.99
C CYS A 250 -26.28 -3.46 -13.60
N ASN A 251 -25.36 -4.32 -13.14
CA ASN A 251 -25.68 -5.63 -12.58
C ASN A 251 -25.73 -5.55 -11.04
N PRO A 252 -26.89 -5.79 -10.39
CA PRO A 252 -27.01 -5.70 -8.93
C PRO A 252 -26.06 -6.62 -8.17
N SER A 253 -25.88 -7.86 -8.63
CA SER A 253 -25.01 -8.84 -7.97
C SER A 253 -23.55 -8.44 -8.02
N ARG A 254 -23.04 -8.08 -9.20
CA ARG A 254 -21.65 -7.61 -9.37
C ARG A 254 -21.39 -6.33 -8.60
N THR A 255 -22.32 -5.38 -8.62
CA THR A 255 -22.22 -4.16 -7.79
C THR A 255 -22.15 -4.51 -6.31
N ALA A 256 -23.07 -5.34 -5.81
CA ALA A 256 -23.11 -5.73 -4.40
C ALA A 256 -21.87 -6.50 -3.98
N ARG A 257 -21.33 -7.39 -4.84
CA ARG A 257 -20.06 -8.09 -4.60
C ARG A 257 -18.87 -7.14 -4.53
N LEU A 258 -18.79 -6.14 -5.41
CA LEU A 258 -17.73 -5.14 -5.37
C LEU A 258 -17.78 -4.32 -4.08
N VAL A 259 -18.99 -3.89 -3.68
CA VAL A 259 -19.23 -3.18 -2.42
C VAL A 259 -18.83 -4.03 -1.22
N ALA A 260 -19.27 -5.30 -1.19
CA ALA A 260 -18.94 -6.23 -0.12
C ALA A 260 -17.43 -6.52 -0.03
N ALA A 261 -16.75 -6.65 -1.17
CA ALA A 261 -15.31 -6.85 -1.22
C ALA A 261 -14.54 -5.65 -0.66
N TYR A 262 -14.95 -4.42 -0.98
CA TYR A 262 -14.34 -3.22 -0.40
C TYR A 262 -14.61 -3.10 1.10
N ILE A 263 -15.86 -3.32 1.56
CA ILE A 263 -16.18 -3.32 2.99
C ILE A 263 -15.33 -4.35 3.72
N THR A 264 -15.22 -5.57 3.18
CA THR A 264 -14.38 -6.62 3.78
C THR A 264 -12.92 -6.20 3.85
N TRP A 265 -12.37 -5.61 2.78
CA TRP A 265 -11.00 -5.10 2.78
C TRP A 265 -10.76 -4.07 3.89
N VAL A 266 -11.73 -3.15 4.05
CA VAL A 266 -11.69 -2.11 5.06
C VAL A 266 -11.80 -2.70 6.47
N LEU A 267 -12.77 -3.58 6.73
CA LEU A 267 -12.96 -4.25 8.02
C LEU A 267 -11.78 -5.16 8.42
N ASP A 268 -11.13 -5.80 7.45
CA ASP A 268 -9.93 -6.62 7.68
C ASP A 268 -8.71 -5.77 8.10
N THR A 269 -8.68 -4.48 7.73
CA THR A 269 -7.49 -3.64 7.83
C THR A 269 -6.95 -3.48 9.26
N PRO A 270 -7.76 -3.16 10.28
CA PRO A 270 -7.28 -3.04 11.66
C PRO A 270 -6.53 -4.28 12.17
N LYS A 271 -7.04 -5.46 11.86
CA LYS A 271 -6.41 -6.73 12.23
C LYS A 271 -5.07 -6.89 11.51
N VAL A 272 -5.07 -6.74 10.19
CA VAL A 272 -3.88 -6.90 9.35
C VAL A 272 -2.78 -5.93 9.78
N ILE A 273 -3.11 -4.66 9.99
CA ILE A 273 -2.13 -3.64 10.38
C ILE A 273 -1.57 -3.91 11.77
N ARG A 274 -2.40 -4.34 12.72
CA ARG A 274 -1.92 -4.74 14.05
C ARG A 274 -0.89 -5.87 13.98
N GLU A 275 -1.21 -6.95 13.27
CA GLU A 275 -0.31 -8.11 13.10
C GLU A 275 1.03 -7.72 12.45
N ILE A 276 1.04 -6.72 11.59
CA ILE A 276 2.24 -6.25 10.88
C ILE A 276 3.06 -5.27 11.72
N LEU A 277 2.39 -4.46 12.55
CA LEU A 277 3.05 -3.43 13.36
C LEU A 277 3.55 -3.96 14.72
N GLU A 278 3.02 -5.06 15.23
CA GLU A 278 3.31 -5.59 16.58
C GLU A 278 4.82 -5.69 16.89
N ASP A 279 5.63 -6.12 15.92
CA ASP A 279 7.06 -6.40 16.11
C ASP A 279 8.02 -5.38 15.46
N VAL A 280 7.54 -4.25 14.93
CA VAL A 280 8.40 -3.33 14.12
C VAL A 280 8.88 -2.09 14.86
N TRP A 281 8.46 -1.90 16.11
CA TRP A 281 8.79 -0.75 16.93
C TRP A 281 10.16 -0.90 17.60
N TYR A 282 10.94 0.17 17.59
CA TYR A 282 12.26 0.31 18.20
C TYR A 282 12.32 1.62 18.99
N GLU A 283 13.21 1.68 19.98
CA GLU A 283 13.51 2.86 20.83
C GLU A 283 12.27 3.60 21.36
N GLU A 284 11.88 3.33 22.61
CA GLU A 284 10.72 3.93 23.28
C GLU A 284 9.36 3.70 22.58
N GLY A 285 9.31 2.86 21.54
CA GLY A 285 8.07 2.37 20.95
C GLY A 285 7.57 3.13 19.71
N PHE A 286 8.23 4.20 19.28
CA PHE A 286 7.71 5.06 18.20
C PHE A 286 8.49 4.97 16.89
N THR A 287 9.78 4.58 16.91
CA THR A 287 10.55 4.48 15.67
C THR A 287 10.36 3.12 15.03
N MET A 288 10.03 3.11 13.74
CA MET A 288 9.97 1.87 12.96
C MET A 288 11.30 1.55 12.28
N ALA A 289 11.75 0.32 12.47
CA ALA A 289 12.82 -0.26 11.67
C ALA A 289 12.44 -1.67 11.27
N VAL A 290 12.40 -1.93 9.97
CA VAL A 290 11.82 -3.19 9.45
C VAL A 290 12.90 -4.05 8.83
N THR A 291 12.80 -5.36 9.06
CA THR A 291 13.59 -6.37 8.39
C THR A 291 12.91 -6.83 7.10
N ASP A 292 13.66 -7.42 6.17
CA ASP A 292 13.09 -8.04 4.97
C ASP A 292 12.03 -9.12 5.34
N LYS A 293 12.22 -9.83 6.47
CA LYS A 293 11.26 -10.82 6.99
C LYS A 293 9.93 -10.16 7.39
N GLN A 294 9.98 -9.04 8.11
CA GLN A 294 8.78 -8.30 8.51
C GLN A 294 8.06 -7.68 7.30
N ARG A 295 8.79 -7.14 6.32
CA ARG A 295 8.18 -6.69 5.05
C ARG A 295 7.46 -7.83 4.34
N LEU A 296 8.10 -9.02 4.26
CA LEU A 296 7.48 -10.22 3.70
C LEU A 296 6.27 -10.72 4.49
N ALA A 297 6.13 -10.37 5.78
CA ALA A 297 4.97 -10.74 6.58
C ALA A 297 3.68 -10.08 6.09
N TYR A 298 3.75 -9.03 5.26
CA TYR A 298 2.55 -8.46 4.62
C TYR A 298 2.01 -9.33 3.49
N MET A 299 2.87 -10.07 2.79
CA MET A 299 2.52 -10.81 1.58
C MET A 299 1.37 -11.82 1.76
N PRO A 300 1.24 -12.58 2.87
CA PRO A 300 0.08 -13.45 3.13
C PRO A 300 -1.27 -12.72 3.23
N HIS A 301 -1.27 -11.41 3.48
CA HIS A 301 -2.48 -10.57 3.54
C HIS A 301 -2.92 -10.04 2.16
N LEU A 302 -2.15 -10.34 1.11
CA LEU A 302 -2.49 -10.13 -0.29
C LEU A 302 -2.84 -11.48 -0.91
N ARG A 303 -3.91 -11.51 -1.70
CA ARG A 303 -4.48 -12.70 -2.34
C ARG A 303 -3.85 -12.95 -3.69
N VAL A 304 -3.74 -11.92 -4.51
CA VAL A 304 -3.38 -12.05 -5.93
C VAL A 304 -2.22 -11.14 -6.34
N PHE A 305 -2.09 -9.98 -5.70
CA PHE A 305 -1.09 -8.99 -6.10
C PHE A 305 0.33 -9.49 -5.83
N GLY A 306 1.18 -9.47 -6.86
CA GLY A 306 2.59 -9.85 -6.73
C GLY A 306 2.85 -11.34 -6.45
N HIS A 307 1.84 -12.20 -6.62
CA HIS A 307 1.92 -13.64 -6.38
C HIS A 307 2.09 -14.43 -7.68
N ASP A 308 2.97 -15.42 -7.65
CA ASP A 308 3.15 -16.32 -8.79
C ASP A 308 2.02 -17.35 -8.87
N GLU A 309 1.78 -18.00 -7.74
CA GLU A 309 0.67 -18.91 -7.51
C GLU A 309 -0.27 -18.31 -6.46
N VAL A 310 -1.57 -18.40 -6.74
CA VAL A 310 -2.65 -17.87 -5.90
C VAL A 310 -3.36 -19.04 -5.26
N TRP A 311 -3.42 -19.03 -3.93
CA TRP A 311 -4.17 -20.01 -3.15
C TRP A 311 -5.66 -19.68 -3.19
N VAL A 312 -6.47 -20.66 -3.58
CA VAL A 312 -7.91 -20.51 -3.78
C VAL A 312 -8.67 -21.68 -3.17
N TYR A 313 -9.94 -21.49 -2.88
CA TYR A 313 -10.82 -22.59 -2.47
C TYR A 313 -11.04 -23.56 -3.63
N MET A 314 -11.38 -24.81 -3.28
CA MET A 314 -11.73 -25.84 -4.28
C MET A 314 -12.85 -25.34 -5.21
N ARG A 315 -13.92 -24.77 -4.63
CA ARG A 315 -15.04 -24.19 -5.36
C ARG A 315 -14.59 -23.10 -6.36
N THR A 316 -13.72 -22.18 -5.93
CA THR A 316 -13.14 -21.16 -6.82
C THR A 316 -12.36 -21.78 -7.97
N LYS A 317 -11.60 -22.86 -7.71
CA LYS A 317 -10.83 -23.57 -8.75
C LYS A 317 -11.76 -24.21 -9.78
N GLU A 318 -12.83 -24.87 -9.35
CA GLU A 318 -13.83 -25.48 -10.26
C GLU A 318 -14.51 -24.44 -11.14
N ILE A 319 -15.02 -23.35 -10.53
CA ILE A 319 -15.67 -22.25 -11.26
C ILE A 319 -14.67 -21.63 -12.24
N LYS A 320 -13.41 -21.43 -11.83
CA LYS A 320 -12.37 -20.92 -12.71
C LYS A 320 -12.13 -21.84 -13.92
N LEU A 321 -12.05 -23.16 -13.72
CA LEU A 321 -11.85 -24.11 -14.82
C LEU A 321 -13.01 -24.06 -15.81
N LEU A 322 -14.24 -23.99 -15.32
CA LEU A 322 -15.44 -23.81 -16.15
C LEU A 322 -15.38 -22.50 -16.92
N HIS A 323 -15.18 -21.37 -16.23
CA HIS A 323 -15.05 -20.05 -16.83
C HIS A 323 -13.97 -20.02 -17.94
N ASP A 324 -12.77 -20.53 -17.65
CA ASP A 324 -11.66 -20.56 -18.61
C ASP A 324 -11.96 -21.45 -19.83
N ALA A 325 -12.69 -22.57 -19.64
CA ALA A 325 -13.10 -23.46 -20.72
C ALA A 325 -14.15 -22.80 -21.62
N MET A 326 -15.11 -22.07 -21.04
CA MET A 326 -16.14 -21.36 -21.78
C MET A 326 -15.55 -20.21 -22.61
N ILE A 327 -14.61 -19.44 -22.05
CA ILE A 327 -13.88 -18.42 -22.82
C ILE A 327 -13.14 -19.07 -23.99
N ALA A 328 -12.39 -20.16 -23.74
CA ALA A 328 -11.64 -20.84 -24.80
C ALA A 328 -12.55 -21.37 -25.92
N LEU A 329 -13.73 -21.88 -25.57
CA LEU A 329 -14.72 -22.32 -26.56
C LEU A 329 -15.20 -21.17 -27.44
N LYS A 330 -15.53 -20.01 -26.84
CA LYS A 330 -15.95 -18.81 -27.56
C LYS A 330 -14.84 -18.26 -28.46
N GLU A 331 -13.60 -18.22 -27.97
CA GLU A 331 -12.43 -17.79 -28.76
C GLU A 331 -12.18 -18.72 -29.95
N LYS A 332 -12.35 -20.04 -29.78
CA LYS A 332 -12.17 -21.03 -30.86
C LYS A 332 -13.18 -20.87 -31.99
N GLN A 333 -14.37 -20.34 -31.71
CA GLN A 333 -15.37 -20.10 -32.75
C GLN A 333 -14.95 -18.97 -33.72
N ALA A 334 -13.95 -18.16 -33.37
CA ALA A 334 -13.41 -17.07 -34.20
C ALA A 334 -14.47 -16.07 -34.70
N VAL A 335 -15.60 -15.97 -33.99
CA VAL A 335 -16.69 -15.03 -34.25
C VAL A 335 -16.83 -14.07 -33.08
N GLU A 336 -17.39 -12.89 -33.33
CA GLU A 336 -17.71 -11.96 -32.25
C GLU A 336 -18.71 -12.58 -31.29
N TRP A 337 -18.46 -12.42 -29.99
CA TRP A 337 -19.31 -12.97 -28.95
C TRP A 337 -19.52 -11.96 -27.83
N TYR A 338 -20.68 -12.01 -27.19
CA TYR A 338 -21.02 -11.07 -26.12
C TYR A 338 -20.68 -11.67 -24.77
N ARG A 339 -19.93 -10.90 -23.96
CA ARG A 339 -19.77 -11.16 -22.54
C ARG A 339 -21.14 -11.03 -21.91
N GLY A 340 -21.66 -12.14 -21.41
CA GLY A 340 -23.05 -12.23 -21.00
C GLY A 340 -23.28 -13.28 -19.94
N ASP A 341 -24.52 -13.74 -19.89
CA ASP A 341 -25.08 -14.57 -18.83
C ASP A 341 -24.56 -16.01 -18.81
N ASP A 342 -23.92 -16.45 -19.90
CA ASP A 342 -23.45 -17.81 -20.05
C ASP A 342 -22.13 -18.09 -19.33
N ILE A 343 -21.29 -17.07 -19.07
CA ILE A 343 -20.00 -17.27 -18.41
C ILE A 343 -20.09 -16.89 -16.92
N PRO A 344 -19.96 -17.87 -15.99
CA PRO A 344 -20.08 -17.59 -14.56
C PRO A 344 -18.85 -16.86 -14.03
N ASP A 345 -19.06 -15.85 -13.20
CA ASP A 345 -18.00 -15.13 -12.50
C ASP A 345 -17.27 -16.05 -11.50
N ILE A 346 -15.95 -15.86 -11.36
CA ILE A 346 -15.09 -16.66 -10.47
C ILE A 346 -15.22 -16.16 -9.03
N PHE A 347 -16.39 -16.39 -8.42
CA PHE A 347 -16.75 -15.83 -7.12
C PHE A 347 -16.73 -16.86 -5.97
N GLU A 348 -16.32 -16.40 -4.79
CA GLU A 348 -16.26 -17.20 -3.57
C GLU A 348 -16.77 -16.37 -2.38
N PRO A 349 -17.97 -16.68 -1.84
CA PRO A 349 -18.61 -15.93 -0.75
C PRO A 349 -17.74 -15.82 0.51
N SER A 350 -16.88 -16.80 0.77
CA SER A 350 -15.97 -16.79 1.93
C SER A 350 -14.96 -15.66 1.89
N GLU A 351 -14.66 -15.08 0.72
CA GLU A 351 -13.74 -13.94 0.57
C GLU A 351 -14.37 -12.60 0.97
N ILE A 352 -15.70 -12.53 1.09
CA ILE A 352 -16.48 -11.34 1.51
C ILE A 352 -17.30 -11.57 2.79
N ARG A 353 -16.94 -12.60 3.57
CA ARG A 353 -17.70 -13.03 4.76
C ARG A 353 -17.94 -11.88 5.74
N GLU A 354 -16.92 -11.11 6.07
CA GLU A 354 -17.01 -10.01 7.06
C GLU A 354 -18.05 -8.97 6.65
N ALA A 355 -18.12 -8.62 5.35
CA ALA A 355 -19.12 -7.68 4.86
C ALA A 355 -20.54 -8.26 4.88
N LEU A 356 -20.72 -9.56 4.59
CA LEU A 356 -22.03 -10.20 4.67
C LEU A 356 -22.52 -10.33 6.12
N GLN A 357 -21.60 -10.54 7.07
CA GLN A 357 -21.91 -10.50 8.49
C GLN A 357 -22.27 -9.07 8.93
N LYS A 358 -21.54 -8.05 8.48
CA LYS A 358 -21.83 -6.66 8.86
C LYS A 358 -23.03 -6.04 8.13
N CYS A 359 -23.35 -6.53 6.93
CA CYS A 359 -24.38 -6.00 6.04
C CYS A 359 -25.12 -7.14 5.34
N PRO A 360 -25.93 -7.93 6.07
CA PRO A 360 -26.61 -9.12 5.52
C PRO A 360 -27.54 -8.79 4.34
N SER A 361 -28.06 -7.56 4.27
CA SER A 361 -28.84 -7.06 3.13
C SER A 361 -28.12 -7.09 1.78
N LEU A 362 -26.80 -7.27 1.75
CA LEU A 362 -26.05 -7.52 0.51
C LEU A 362 -26.32 -8.91 -0.06
N GLY A 363 -26.66 -9.90 0.78
CA GLY A 363 -26.90 -11.28 0.40
C GLY A 363 -27.93 -11.43 -0.71
N PRO A 364 -29.18 -10.98 -0.52
CA PRO A 364 -30.22 -11.04 -1.55
C PRO A 364 -29.87 -10.32 -2.86
N LEU A 365 -29.05 -9.27 -2.80
CA LEU A 365 -28.57 -8.60 -4.02
C LEU A 365 -27.55 -9.45 -4.78
N ILE A 366 -26.72 -10.22 -4.07
CA ILE A 366 -25.66 -11.05 -4.66
C ILE A 366 -26.23 -12.36 -5.21
N PHE A 367 -27.08 -13.04 -4.44
CA PHE A 367 -27.53 -14.41 -4.69
C PHE A 367 -28.97 -14.54 -5.17
N THR A 368 -29.70 -13.43 -5.34
CA THR A 368 -31.17 -13.36 -5.38
C THR A 368 -31.81 -13.63 -4.02
N GLN A 369 -33.09 -13.26 -3.85
CA GLN A 369 -33.80 -13.50 -2.60
C GLN A 369 -34.00 -15.01 -2.39
N GLU A 370 -34.34 -15.73 -3.46
CA GLU A 370 -34.57 -17.17 -3.45
C GLU A 370 -33.29 -17.92 -3.12
N GLY A 371 -32.18 -17.58 -3.80
CA GLY A 371 -30.88 -18.19 -3.52
C GLY A 371 -30.36 -17.87 -2.12
N TRP A 372 -30.63 -16.67 -1.61
CA TRP A 372 -30.22 -16.29 -0.25
C TRP A 372 -30.94 -17.09 0.83
N ASN A 373 -32.25 -17.31 0.67
CA ASN A 373 -33.07 -18.05 1.63
C ASN A 373 -32.69 -19.55 1.76
N VAL A 374 -31.89 -20.08 0.82
CA VAL A 374 -31.40 -21.47 0.85
C VAL A 374 -30.23 -21.64 1.83
N PHE A 375 -29.51 -20.55 2.14
CA PHE A 375 -28.38 -20.60 3.06
C PHE A 375 -28.87 -20.55 4.51
N ASP A 376 -28.19 -21.29 5.40
CA ASP A 376 -28.53 -21.31 6.82
C ASP A 376 -28.29 -19.93 7.46
N GLU A 377 -29.36 -19.17 7.70
CA GLU A 377 -29.33 -17.80 8.21
C GLU A 377 -28.96 -17.70 9.70
N ARG A 378 -28.80 -18.83 10.41
CA ARG A 378 -28.61 -18.86 11.87
C ARG A 378 -27.38 -18.12 12.39
N ASP A 379 -26.44 -17.76 11.51
CA ASP A 379 -25.21 -17.03 11.84
C ASP A 379 -25.22 -15.55 11.42
N LEU A 380 -26.33 -15.01 10.89
CA LEU A 380 -26.41 -13.63 10.43
C LEU A 380 -26.96 -12.71 11.53
N PRO A 381 -26.27 -11.61 11.89
CA PRO A 381 -26.73 -10.71 12.93
C PRO A 381 -27.97 -9.93 12.49
N GLN A 382 -28.90 -9.74 13.43
CA GLN A 382 -30.11 -8.92 13.22
C GLN A 382 -29.87 -7.44 13.54
N GLU A 383 -28.84 -6.84 12.93
CA GLU A 383 -28.64 -5.39 13.03
C GLU A 383 -29.68 -4.64 12.16
N PRO A 384 -30.18 -3.47 12.61
CA PRO A 384 -31.08 -2.66 11.79
C PRO A 384 -30.41 -2.24 10.48
N GLU A 385 -31.16 -2.34 9.38
CA GLU A 385 -30.62 -2.06 8.05
C GLU A 385 -30.17 -0.59 7.94
N LEU A 386 -28.93 -0.38 7.51
CA LEU A 386 -28.38 0.97 7.32
C LEU A 386 -29.17 1.72 6.24
N LYS A 387 -29.43 3.01 6.48
CA LYS A 387 -30.10 3.91 5.51
C LYS A 387 -29.41 3.90 4.14
N GLY A 388 -28.08 3.84 4.12
CA GLY A 388 -27.28 3.70 2.91
C GLY A 388 -27.56 2.39 2.15
N MET A 389 -27.72 1.27 2.87
CA MET A 389 -28.08 -0.02 2.28
C MET A 389 -29.47 -0.01 1.67
N ILE A 390 -30.47 0.57 2.35
CA ILE A 390 -31.82 0.75 1.81
C ILE A 390 -31.77 1.53 0.49
N LYS A 391 -30.98 2.63 0.45
CA LYS A 391 -30.81 3.44 -0.76
C LYS A 391 -30.13 2.66 -1.88
N LEU A 392 -29.11 1.86 -1.56
CA LEU A 392 -28.41 1.02 -2.53
C LEU A 392 -29.35 -0.01 -3.15
N ARG A 393 -30.09 -0.75 -2.33
CA ARG A 393 -31.11 -1.71 -2.79
C ARG A 393 -32.16 -1.04 -3.68
N LYS A 394 -32.72 0.10 -3.25
CA LYS A 394 -33.70 0.85 -4.06
C LYS A 394 -33.11 1.31 -5.39
N HIS A 395 -31.85 1.73 -5.41
CA HIS A 395 -31.17 2.13 -6.65
C HIS A 395 -30.98 0.93 -7.59
N LEU A 396 -30.49 -0.20 -7.09
CA LEU A 396 -30.24 -1.40 -7.89
C LEU A 396 -31.53 -2.09 -8.35
N ALA A 397 -32.60 -2.10 -7.55
CA ALA A 397 -33.90 -2.63 -7.96
C ALA A 397 -34.47 -1.88 -9.17
N LYS A 398 -34.29 -0.54 -9.22
CA LYS A 398 -34.67 0.26 -10.40
C LYS A 398 -33.89 -0.14 -11.66
N LYS A 399 -32.65 -0.61 -11.52
CA LYS A 399 -31.86 -1.11 -12.65
C LYS A 399 -32.43 -2.41 -13.19
N VAL A 400 -32.78 -3.35 -12.31
CA VAL A 400 -33.37 -4.63 -12.73
C VAL A 400 -34.58 -4.41 -13.62
N ASN A 401 -35.48 -3.51 -13.23
CA ASN A 401 -36.71 -3.22 -13.97
C ASN A 401 -36.46 -2.53 -15.33
N LEU A 402 -35.38 -1.78 -15.47
CA LEU A 402 -35.09 -1.04 -16.70
C LEU A 402 -34.42 -1.90 -17.77
N HIS A 403 -33.69 -2.93 -17.35
CA HIS A 403 -32.77 -3.65 -18.24
C HIS A 403 -33.36 -4.88 -18.92
N ASN A 404 -34.67 -5.13 -18.76
CA ASN A 404 -35.33 -6.36 -19.23
C ASN A 404 -34.47 -7.59 -18.95
N PHE A 405 -33.86 -7.66 -17.76
CA PHE A 405 -33.13 -8.87 -17.36
C PHE A 405 -34.12 -10.01 -17.53
N VAL A 406 -33.74 -10.96 -18.40
CA VAL A 406 -34.53 -12.17 -18.63
C VAL A 406 -34.91 -12.73 -17.26
N ASN A 407 -36.11 -13.31 -17.13
CA ASN A 407 -36.59 -13.86 -15.85
C ASN A 407 -35.70 -14.98 -15.28
N ASP A 408 -34.57 -15.28 -15.92
CA ASP A 408 -33.53 -16.16 -15.44
C ASP A 408 -32.71 -15.52 -14.31
N ALA A 409 -32.77 -16.14 -13.12
CA ALA A 409 -32.00 -15.73 -11.95
C ALA A 409 -30.48 -15.84 -12.16
N SER A 410 -30.01 -16.77 -13.00
CA SER A 410 -28.58 -16.94 -13.30
C SER A 410 -28.03 -15.75 -14.09
N ALA A 411 -28.79 -15.26 -15.07
CA ALA A 411 -28.49 -14.04 -15.82
C ALA A 411 -28.40 -12.79 -14.93
N ARG A 412 -29.20 -12.73 -13.86
CA ARG A 412 -29.17 -11.60 -12.91
C ARG A 412 -27.92 -11.58 -12.04
N THR A 413 -27.32 -12.74 -11.75
CA THR A 413 -26.20 -12.85 -10.81
C THR A 413 -24.84 -13.05 -11.49
N HIS A 414 -24.83 -13.64 -12.70
CA HIS A 414 -23.66 -14.24 -13.34
C HIS A 414 -22.95 -15.26 -12.43
N LEU A 415 -23.70 -15.93 -11.54
CA LEU A 415 -23.19 -16.95 -10.64
C LEU A 415 -23.78 -18.30 -11.01
N ASP A 416 -22.95 -19.35 -11.00
CA ASP A 416 -23.44 -20.73 -11.00
C ASP A 416 -23.89 -21.08 -9.58
N LEU A 417 -25.15 -20.75 -9.26
CA LEU A 417 -25.71 -20.91 -7.92
C LEU A 417 -25.65 -22.37 -7.42
N SER A 418 -25.64 -23.34 -8.33
CA SER A 418 -25.53 -24.77 -8.00
C SER A 418 -24.24 -25.13 -7.28
N LYS A 419 -23.18 -24.31 -7.44
CA LYS A 419 -21.87 -24.53 -6.82
C LYS A 419 -21.81 -24.18 -5.34
N TYR A 420 -22.78 -23.43 -4.81
CA TYR A 420 -22.75 -22.99 -3.42
C TYR A 420 -23.46 -23.94 -2.45
N GLY A 421 -24.40 -24.75 -2.95
CA GLY A 421 -25.19 -25.67 -2.10
C GLY A 421 -25.91 -24.93 -0.96
N THR A 422 -26.05 -25.57 0.20
CA THR A 422 -26.60 -24.94 1.42
C THR A 422 -25.54 -24.25 2.30
N LYS A 423 -24.26 -24.55 2.06
CA LYS A 423 -23.13 -24.00 2.83
C LYS A 423 -22.50 -22.83 2.10
N LEU A 424 -22.91 -21.63 2.50
CA LEU A 424 -22.39 -20.40 1.92
C LEU A 424 -20.88 -20.26 2.13
N TYR A 425 -20.41 -20.47 3.36
CA TYR A 425 -19.01 -20.30 3.75
C TYR A 425 -18.27 -21.62 3.82
N LEU A 426 -17.03 -21.62 3.33
CA LEU A 426 -16.09 -22.71 3.48
C LEU A 426 -15.17 -22.46 4.68
N PRO A 427 -14.74 -23.50 5.40
CA PRO A 427 -13.73 -23.37 6.46
C PRO A 427 -12.45 -22.69 5.98
N LYS A 428 -11.84 -21.83 6.81
CA LYS A 428 -10.60 -21.12 6.45
C LYS A 428 -9.46 -22.07 6.05
N GLY A 429 -9.39 -23.26 6.66
CA GLY A 429 -8.39 -24.29 6.33
C GLY A 429 -8.54 -24.88 4.93
N ASP A 430 -9.73 -24.84 4.33
CA ASP A 430 -9.98 -25.39 2.99
C ASP A 430 -9.41 -24.51 1.87
N ARG A 431 -9.11 -23.26 2.18
CA ARG A 431 -8.56 -22.31 1.23
C ARG A 431 -7.15 -22.67 0.76
N LEU A 432 -6.36 -23.30 1.62
CA LEU A 432 -4.96 -23.65 1.31
C LEU A 432 -4.84 -24.98 0.58
N LYS A 433 -5.94 -25.52 0.03
CA LYS A 433 -5.95 -26.82 -0.65
C LYS A 433 -5.62 -26.73 -2.14
N MET A 434 -5.95 -25.61 -2.79
CA MET A 434 -5.80 -25.48 -4.25
C MET A 434 -5.01 -24.25 -4.65
N ARG A 435 -4.34 -24.34 -5.81
CA ARG A 435 -3.58 -23.25 -6.43
C ARG A 435 -4.05 -22.97 -7.85
N CYS A 436 -3.98 -21.71 -8.24
CA CYS A 436 -4.08 -21.30 -9.63
C CYS A 436 -2.97 -20.29 -9.96
N ARG A 437 -2.69 -20.10 -11.24
CA ARG A 437 -1.64 -19.19 -11.69
C ARG A 437 -2.11 -17.74 -11.55
N GLY A 438 -1.31 -16.90 -10.91
CA GLY A 438 -1.48 -15.45 -10.93
C GLY A 438 -1.07 -14.90 -12.29
N LEU A 439 -1.91 -14.09 -12.92
CA LEU A 439 -1.65 -13.44 -14.20
C LEU A 439 -1.34 -11.97 -13.97
N LEU A 440 -0.34 -11.46 -14.69
CA LEU A 440 0.02 -10.05 -14.69
C LEU A 440 -0.26 -9.47 -16.07
N TYR A 441 -1.14 -8.49 -16.14
CA TYR A 441 -1.47 -7.78 -17.37
C TYR A 441 -0.89 -6.38 -17.36
N ASN A 442 -0.40 -5.92 -18.52
CA ASN A 442 -0.31 -4.50 -18.81
C ASN A 442 -1.66 -4.04 -19.34
N ALA A 443 -2.32 -3.07 -18.69
CA ALA A 443 -3.69 -2.69 -19.03
C ALA A 443 -3.80 -1.74 -20.26
N GLY A 444 -2.72 -1.53 -21.02
CA GLY A 444 -2.73 -0.66 -22.20
C GLY A 444 -2.82 0.85 -21.89
N VAL A 445 -2.90 1.22 -20.61
CA VAL A 445 -2.79 2.60 -20.12
C VAL A 445 -1.39 2.76 -19.53
N PRO A 446 -0.62 3.82 -19.90
CA PRO A 446 0.73 4.02 -19.37
C PRO A 446 0.75 3.84 -17.85
N SER A 447 1.61 2.95 -17.35
CA SER A 447 1.89 2.65 -15.94
C SER A 447 0.87 1.82 -15.12
N LYS A 448 -0.27 1.37 -15.66
CA LYS A 448 -1.21 0.53 -14.87
C LYS A 448 -1.06 -0.96 -15.19
N GLN A 449 -0.56 -1.73 -14.22
CA GLN A 449 -0.41 -3.18 -14.28
C GLN A 449 -1.44 -3.83 -13.37
N VAL A 450 -2.03 -4.94 -13.77
CA VAL A 450 -3.08 -5.60 -12.97
C VAL A 450 -2.72 -7.05 -12.71
N TRP A 451 -2.79 -7.44 -11.44
CA TRP A 451 -2.68 -8.84 -11.03
C TRP A 451 -4.07 -9.43 -10.91
N THR A 452 -4.29 -10.60 -11.50
CA THR A 452 -5.60 -11.25 -11.48
C THR A 452 -5.47 -12.75 -11.73
N ILE A 453 -6.51 -13.52 -11.40
CA ILE A 453 -6.66 -14.92 -11.84
C ILE A 453 -7.54 -15.03 -13.10
N HIS A 454 -8.16 -13.92 -13.53
CA HIS A 454 -9.04 -13.89 -14.69
C HIS A 454 -8.24 -13.77 -15.98
N LYS A 455 -8.63 -14.56 -16.99
CA LYS A 455 -8.15 -14.36 -18.35
C LYS A 455 -8.81 -13.11 -18.93
N TYR A 456 -8.07 -12.38 -19.76
CA TYR A 456 -8.65 -11.39 -20.66
C TYR A 456 -9.60 -12.07 -21.66
N PHE A 457 -10.71 -11.42 -22.01
CA PHE A 457 -11.77 -11.98 -22.85
C PHE A 457 -11.45 -11.98 -24.36
N GLY A 458 -10.26 -11.53 -24.76
CA GLY A 458 -9.84 -11.46 -26.15
C GLY A 458 -10.50 -10.33 -26.96
N CYS A 459 -9.97 -10.04 -28.14
CA CYS A 459 -10.42 -8.93 -29.00
C CYS A 459 -11.77 -9.17 -29.72
N LEU A 460 -12.23 -10.42 -29.78
CA LEU A 460 -13.52 -10.79 -30.38
C LEU A 460 -14.69 -10.68 -29.40
N SER A 461 -14.43 -10.56 -28.11
CA SER A 461 -15.49 -10.34 -27.14
C SER A 461 -16.11 -8.95 -27.29
N ARG A 462 -17.38 -8.80 -26.92
CA ARG A 462 -18.17 -7.57 -26.97
C ARG A 462 -18.96 -7.46 -25.67
N TYR A 463 -19.45 -6.28 -25.33
CA TYR A 463 -20.40 -6.11 -24.24
C TYR A 463 -21.63 -5.35 -24.75
N LYS A 464 -22.79 -5.61 -24.17
CA LYS A 464 -24.03 -4.95 -24.56
C LYS A 464 -24.14 -3.61 -23.82
N MET A 465 -24.22 -2.50 -24.57
CA MET A 465 -24.46 -1.17 -24.00
C MET A 465 -25.96 -0.95 -23.68
N ARG A 466 -26.23 -0.05 -22.74
CA ARG A 466 -27.55 0.22 -22.14
C ARG A 466 -28.54 0.95 -23.06
N PHE A 467 -28.05 1.68 -24.07
CA PHE A 467 -28.89 2.57 -24.88
C PHE A 467 -28.52 2.42 -26.36
N ASP A 468 -29.50 2.00 -27.16
CA ASP A 468 -29.52 1.76 -28.61
C ASP A 468 -28.84 0.49 -29.16
N GLN A 469 -29.38 0.03 -30.29
CA GLN A 469 -29.07 -1.19 -31.06
C GLN A 469 -27.58 -1.33 -31.50
N ASN A 470 -26.72 -0.42 -31.06
CA ASN A 470 -25.30 -0.45 -31.31
C ASN A 470 -24.59 -1.13 -30.15
N ALA A 471 -24.27 -2.41 -30.33
CA ALA A 471 -23.28 -3.10 -29.51
C ALA A 471 -21.99 -2.26 -29.43
N GLY A 472 -21.57 -1.91 -28.22
CA GLY A 472 -20.28 -1.27 -28.02
C GLY A 472 -19.18 -2.25 -28.40
N ARG A 473 -18.31 -1.90 -29.36
CA ARG A 473 -17.02 -2.58 -29.47
C ARG A 473 -16.29 -2.41 -28.13
N ILE A 474 -15.57 -3.44 -27.70
CA ILE A 474 -14.58 -3.26 -26.64
C ILE A 474 -13.71 -2.09 -27.06
N MET A 475 -13.47 -1.19 -26.11
CA MET A 475 -12.40 -0.23 -26.20
C MET A 475 -11.18 -0.81 -26.90
N SER A 476 -10.94 -0.41 -28.14
CA SER A 476 -9.62 0.10 -28.44
C SER A 476 -9.44 1.26 -27.45
N VAL A 477 -8.78 1.00 -26.32
CA VAL A 477 -8.43 1.99 -25.28
C VAL A 477 -8.16 3.32 -25.97
N ARG A 478 -8.98 4.34 -25.66
CA ARG A 478 -9.02 5.66 -26.31
C ARG A 478 -7.79 5.91 -27.16
N VAL A 479 -7.94 5.88 -28.48
CA VAL A 479 -7.42 6.81 -29.49
C VAL A 479 -6.77 8.14 -29.06
N TRP A 480 -6.00 8.29 -27.97
CA TRP A 480 -5.22 9.52 -27.71
C TRP A 480 -4.20 9.69 -28.83
N ASP A 481 -4.60 10.45 -29.84
CA ASP A 481 -3.76 10.93 -30.91
C ASP A 481 -2.41 11.44 -30.39
N LYS A 482 -1.34 11.21 -31.16
CA LYS A 482 -0.01 11.83 -31.05
C LYS A 482 1.00 11.18 -32.01
N GLU A 483 0.64 10.87 -33.26
CA GLU A 483 1.53 10.32 -34.31
C GLU A 483 2.36 9.02 -34.02
N GLU A 484 2.46 8.50 -32.78
CA GLU A 484 3.25 7.30 -32.41
C GLU A 484 2.42 6.26 -31.61
N ARG A 485 1.37 5.70 -32.23
CA ARG A 485 0.44 4.76 -31.60
C ARG A 485 0.46 3.33 -32.14
N ASN A 486 1.62 2.88 -32.60
CA ASN A 486 1.78 1.57 -33.27
C ASN A 486 1.80 0.33 -32.34
N LYS A 487 1.10 0.31 -31.20
CA LYS A 487 0.99 -0.90 -30.36
C LYS A 487 -0.43 -1.08 -29.83
N ASP A 488 -0.97 -2.27 -30.05
CA ASP A 488 -2.34 -2.71 -29.74
C ASP A 488 -2.83 -2.21 -28.35
N PRO A 489 -3.97 -1.48 -28.27
CA PRO A 489 -4.56 -1.01 -27.01
C PRO A 489 -5.04 -2.14 -26.09
N ASN A 490 -5.08 -3.39 -26.56
CA ASN A 490 -5.54 -4.51 -25.76
C ASN A 490 -4.60 -4.85 -24.60
N PRO A 491 -5.14 -5.23 -23.43
CA PRO A 491 -4.34 -5.81 -22.36
C PRO A 491 -3.56 -7.03 -22.85
N TYR A 492 -2.27 -7.06 -22.54
CA TYR A 492 -1.41 -8.21 -22.83
C TYR A 492 -0.79 -8.77 -21.55
N ILE A 493 -0.55 -10.08 -21.55
CA ILE A 493 0.06 -10.76 -20.41
C ILE A 493 1.56 -10.52 -20.42
N ILE A 494 2.10 -10.20 -19.26
CA ILE A 494 3.54 -10.09 -19.01
C ILE A 494 4.04 -11.47 -18.56
N TRP A 495 5.07 -11.98 -19.22
CA TRP A 495 5.62 -13.32 -18.98
C TRP A 495 7.11 -13.28 -18.60
N GLY A 496 7.64 -14.44 -18.22
CA GLY A 496 9.08 -14.67 -18.04
C GLY A 496 9.73 -13.77 -17.00
N THR A 497 10.94 -13.32 -17.30
CA THR A 497 11.77 -12.51 -16.40
C THR A 497 11.10 -11.20 -16.01
N ASP A 498 10.37 -10.53 -16.92
CA ASP A 498 9.70 -9.26 -16.63
C ASP A 498 8.60 -9.42 -15.58
N ARG A 499 7.84 -10.52 -15.66
CA ARG A 499 6.85 -10.86 -14.63
C ARG A 499 7.52 -11.25 -13.32
N ASN A 500 8.55 -12.09 -13.38
CA ASN A 500 9.26 -12.55 -12.18
C ASN A 500 9.88 -11.39 -11.40
N ASN A 501 10.37 -10.37 -12.11
CA ASN A 501 10.92 -9.16 -11.51
C ASN A 501 9.88 -8.34 -10.72
N ARG A 502 8.59 -8.56 -10.98
CA ARG A 502 7.45 -7.84 -10.38
C ARG A 502 6.75 -8.62 -9.26
N LEU A 503 7.21 -9.84 -8.96
CA LEU A 503 6.74 -10.58 -7.79
C LEU A 503 7.20 -9.86 -6.52
N ILE A 504 6.35 -9.79 -5.49
CA ILE A 504 6.71 -9.13 -4.22
C ILE A 504 7.98 -9.75 -3.62
N THR A 505 8.09 -11.08 -3.67
CA THR A 505 9.26 -11.80 -3.18
C THR A 505 10.54 -11.42 -3.92
N HIS A 506 10.43 -11.10 -5.22
CA HIS A 506 11.56 -10.67 -6.01
C HIS A 506 11.95 -9.24 -5.67
N ILE A 507 10.98 -8.31 -5.70
CA ILE A 507 11.25 -6.89 -5.46
C ILE A 507 11.85 -6.71 -4.05
N LEU A 508 11.29 -7.33 -3.02
CA LEU A 508 11.80 -7.22 -1.64
C LEU A 508 13.23 -7.77 -1.46
N LYS A 509 13.59 -8.85 -2.16
CA LYS A 509 14.89 -9.50 -2.01
C LYS A 509 15.98 -8.85 -2.87
N TRP A 510 15.62 -8.37 -4.05
CA TRP A 510 16.58 -8.06 -5.12
C TRP A 510 16.46 -6.65 -5.67
N SER A 511 15.39 -5.91 -5.35
CA SER A 511 15.26 -4.51 -5.73
C SER A 511 15.60 -3.61 -4.53
N ALA A 512 16.13 -2.43 -4.84
CA ALA A 512 16.17 -1.31 -3.90
C ALA A 512 14.92 -0.42 -4.05
N GLU A 513 14.01 -0.78 -4.95
CA GLU A 513 12.75 -0.08 -5.18
C GLU A 513 11.78 -0.33 -4.03
N TRP A 514 10.91 0.64 -3.82
CA TRP A 514 9.82 0.57 -2.87
C TRP A 514 8.78 -0.44 -3.37
N THR A 515 8.30 -1.28 -2.46
CA THR A 515 7.28 -2.31 -2.73
C THR A 515 5.89 -1.89 -2.29
N VAL A 516 4.96 -2.84 -2.31
CA VAL A 516 3.57 -2.66 -1.89
C VAL A 516 3.41 -3.12 -0.45
N GLY A 517 3.03 -2.19 0.41
CA GLY A 517 2.60 -2.46 1.78
C GLY A 517 3.01 -1.35 2.75
N PRO A 518 2.36 -1.27 3.93
CA PRO A 518 2.68 -0.30 4.98
C PRO A 518 4.17 -0.25 5.31
N LEU A 519 4.77 -1.41 5.58
CA LEU A 519 6.16 -1.50 6.04
C LEU A 519 7.20 -1.13 5.00
N ASP A 520 6.84 -1.18 3.72
CA ASP A 520 7.77 -0.83 2.66
C ASP A 520 8.03 0.67 2.66
N PHE A 521 7.02 1.47 2.99
CA PHE A 521 7.12 2.92 3.17
C PHE A 521 7.62 3.31 4.57
N CYS A 522 7.30 2.52 5.60
CA CYS A 522 7.74 2.76 6.99
C CYS A 522 9.26 2.56 7.20
N GLY A 523 9.87 1.71 6.37
CA GLY A 523 11.17 1.12 6.65
C GLY A 523 12.39 1.95 6.29
N ILE A 524 12.46 3.19 6.76
CA ILE A 524 13.67 4.02 6.61
C ILE A 524 14.78 3.48 7.52
N GLY A 525 14.43 3.15 8.76
CA GLY A 525 15.28 2.43 9.68
C GLY A 525 15.56 1.01 9.18
N GLN A 526 16.84 0.64 9.13
CA GLN A 526 17.28 -0.70 8.75
C GLN A 526 17.99 -1.36 9.93
N VAL A 527 17.50 -2.53 10.31
CA VAL A 527 18.13 -3.36 11.35
C VAL A 527 19.39 -4.03 10.78
N ILE A 528 20.55 -3.74 11.37
CA ILE A 528 21.84 -4.33 11.01
C ILE A 528 22.27 -5.28 12.13
N ARG A 529 22.64 -6.51 11.77
CA ARG A 529 23.14 -7.52 12.70
C ARG A 529 24.59 -7.86 12.44
N GLN A 530 25.39 -7.90 13.51
CA GLN A 530 26.78 -8.38 13.50
C GLN A 530 27.03 -9.25 14.75
N GLY A 531 27.04 -10.58 14.55
CA GLY A 531 27.13 -11.52 15.67
C GLY A 531 25.90 -11.39 16.57
N LYS A 532 26.11 -11.07 17.85
CA LYS A 532 25.04 -10.81 18.82
C LYS A 532 24.56 -9.35 18.84
N ILE A 533 25.29 -8.43 18.19
CA ILE A 533 24.96 -7.01 18.17
C ILE A 533 23.88 -6.76 17.11
N THR A 534 22.81 -6.09 17.52
CA THR A 534 21.74 -5.61 16.64
C THR A 534 21.63 -4.10 16.82
N GLU A 535 21.84 -3.34 15.75
CA GLU A 535 21.74 -1.89 15.73
C GLU A 535 20.78 -1.45 14.63
N VAL A 536 20.16 -0.28 14.80
CA VAL A 536 19.30 0.34 13.79
C VAL A 536 20.09 1.42 13.07
N ALA A 537 20.12 1.34 11.75
CA ALA A 537 20.61 2.39 10.86
C ALA A 537 19.44 3.23 10.38
N TYR A 538 19.35 4.47 10.82
CA TYR A 538 18.20 5.33 10.55
C TYR A 538 18.31 6.07 9.22
N CYS A 539 19.49 6.04 8.60
CA CYS A 539 19.69 6.52 7.24
C CYS A 539 20.78 5.70 6.53
N ARG A 540 21.00 5.96 5.23
CA ARG A 540 21.87 5.09 4.43
C ARG A 540 23.33 5.14 4.86
N GLU A 541 23.84 6.32 5.21
CA GLU A 541 25.19 6.55 5.72
C GLU A 541 25.12 7.05 7.18
N ASP A 542 24.39 6.33 8.04
CA ASP A 542 24.21 6.68 9.46
C ASP A 542 25.58 6.80 10.18
N PRO A 543 25.93 7.99 10.68
CA PRO A 543 27.24 8.24 11.28
C PRO A 543 27.44 7.53 12.61
N ARG A 544 26.37 7.09 13.28
CA ARG A 544 26.45 6.40 14.58
C ARG A 544 26.95 4.97 14.49
N LEU A 545 26.78 4.34 13.32
CA LEU A 545 27.22 2.97 13.11
C LEU A 545 28.74 2.86 13.14
N THR A 546 29.26 1.79 13.74
CA THR A 546 30.69 1.45 13.62
C THR A 546 31.10 1.30 12.16
N LEU A 547 32.38 1.56 11.83
CA LEU A 547 32.91 1.41 10.47
C LEU A 547 32.63 0.02 9.87
N THR A 548 32.60 -1.02 10.72
CA THR A 548 32.27 -2.38 10.29
C THR A 548 30.80 -2.49 9.85
N LEU A 549 29.88 -1.93 10.64
CA LEU A 549 28.45 -1.93 10.34
C LEU A 549 28.13 -1.05 9.13
N GLN A 550 28.77 0.12 9.00
CA GLN A 550 28.67 0.98 7.82
C GLN A 550 29.10 0.24 6.54
N TYR A 551 30.28 -0.40 6.57
CA TYR A 551 30.78 -1.21 5.44
C TYR A 551 29.80 -2.32 5.09
N ARG A 552 29.30 -3.06 6.09
CA ARG A 552 28.37 -4.17 5.88
C ARG A 552 27.05 -3.70 5.29
N ASN A 553 26.48 -2.61 5.79
CA ASN A 553 25.24 -2.03 5.28
C ASN A 553 25.40 -1.65 3.81
N LYS A 554 26.46 -0.91 3.49
CA LYS A 554 26.73 -0.45 2.12
C LYS A 554 26.99 -1.62 1.18
N ALA A 555 27.87 -2.54 1.56
CA ALA A 555 28.18 -3.73 0.79
C ALA A 555 26.94 -4.60 0.53
N SER A 556 26.04 -4.75 1.51
CA SER A 556 24.79 -5.49 1.35
C SER A 556 23.90 -4.85 0.28
N ARG A 557 23.75 -3.53 0.30
CA ARG A 557 22.95 -2.81 -0.69
C ARG A 557 23.55 -2.89 -2.09
N THR A 558 24.86 -2.66 -2.23
CA THR A 558 25.56 -2.78 -3.52
C THR A 558 25.47 -4.20 -4.08
N ARG A 559 25.46 -5.22 -3.22
CA ARG A 559 25.21 -6.60 -3.68
C ARG A 559 23.80 -6.77 -4.19
N ARG A 560 22.79 -6.29 -3.47
CA ARG A 560 21.38 -6.37 -3.91
C ARG A 560 21.18 -5.67 -5.26
N SER A 561 21.79 -4.50 -5.47
CA SER A 561 21.66 -3.77 -6.74
C SER A 561 22.36 -4.43 -7.93
N ASN A 562 23.43 -5.21 -7.67
CA ASN A 562 24.31 -5.72 -8.74
C ASN A 562 24.18 -7.23 -9.00
N VAL A 563 23.55 -7.99 -8.11
CA VAL A 563 23.44 -9.45 -8.21
C VAL A 563 22.00 -9.83 -8.48
N LYS A 564 21.72 -10.33 -9.69
CA LYS A 564 20.41 -10.91 -10.02
C LYS A 564 20.25 -12.30 -9.42
N PRO A 565 19.01 -12.78 -9.20
CA PRO A 565 18.76 -14.15 -8.77
C PRO A 565 19.51 -15.17 -9.65
N GLY A 566 20.14 -16.16 -9.01
CA GLY A 566 20.91 -17.21 -9.69
C GLY A 566 22.32 -16.79 -10.15
N GLN A 567 22.71 -15.52 -10.02
CA GLN A 567 24.07 -15.09 -10.34
C GLN A 567 25.01 -15.29 -9.14
N ARG A 568 26.24 -15.73 -9.41
CA ARG A 568 27.30 -15.77 -8.40
C ARG A 568 27.60 -14.35 -7.90
N HIS A 569 27.94 -14.23 -6.62
CA HIS A 569 28.36 -12.95 -6.05
C HIS A 569 29.53 -12.37 -6.83
N ARG A 570 29.31 -11.21 -7.44
CA ARG A 570 30.37 -10.44 -8.09
C ARG A 570 31.21 -9.72 -7.05
N LYS A 571 32.46 -9.43 -7.41
CA LYS A 571 33.32 -8.55 -6.61
C LYS A 571 32.63 -7.19 -6.48
N ILE A 572 32.68 -6.61 -5.28
CA ILE A 572 32.13 -5.27 -5.06
C ILE A 572 33.15 -4.27 -5.57
N ASP A 573 32.85 -3.67 -6.71
CA ASP A 573 33.70 -2.65 -7.35
C ASP A 573 33.16 -1.21 -7.14
N ASP A 574 32.15 -1.05 -6.26
CA ASP A 574 31.66 0.27 -5.86
C ASP A 574 32.76 1.06 -5.12
N PRO A 575 33.22 2.21 -5.64
CA PRO A 575 34.32 2.97 -5.06
C PRO A 575 34.07 3.33 -3.60
N LYS A 576 32.84 3.70 -3.24
CA LYS A 576 32.50 4.12 -1.88
C LYS A 576 32.57 2.94 -0.90
N THR A 577 32.12 1.75 -1.31
CA THR A 577 32.25 0.53 -0.52
C THR A 577 33.72 0.10 -0.37
N LEU A 578 34.54 0.30 -1.39
CA LEU A 578 35.98 0.04 -1.31
C LEU A 578 36.69 0.98 -0.33
N VAL A 579 36.33 2.28 -0.31
CA VAL A 579 36.85 3.24 0.67
C VAL A 579 36.53 2.81 2.10
N LEU A 580 35.28 2.42 2.39
CA LEU A 580 34.91 1.90 3.71
C LEU A 580 35.70 0.64 4.09
N LYS A 581 35.91 -0.26 3.12
CA LYS A 581 36.73 -1.46 3.33
C LYS A 581 38.18 -1.13 3.68
N LEU A 582 38.76 -0.09 3.05
CA LEU A 582 40.12 0.37 3.34
C LEU A 582 40.20 0.99 4.74
N LYS A 583 39.28 1.90 5.08
CA LYS A 583 39.19 2.49 6.44
C LYS A 583 39.07 1.42 7.52
N LEU A 584 38.23 0.43 7.30
CA LEU A 584 38.06 -0.70 8.22
C LEU A 584 39.37 -1.50 8.38
N LYS A 585 40.11 -1.75 7.30
CA LYS A 585 41.42 -2.43 7.39
C LYS A 585 42.44 -1.61 8.15
N GLU A 586 42.46 -0.28 7.96
CA GLU A 586 43.35 0.62 8.71
C GLU A 586 43.03 0.64 10.19
N GLU A 587 41.75 0.71 10.56
CA GLU A 587 41.30 0.63 11.95
C GLU A 587 41.67 -0.72 12.60
N GLN A 588 41.43 -1.83 11.91
CA GLN A 588 41.85 -3.15 12.36
C GLN A 588 43.37 -3.26 12.52
N LYS A 589 44.15 -2.64 11.63
CA LYS A 589 45.61 -2.58 11.72
C LYS A 589 46.03 -1.78 12.96
N LYS A 590 45.43 -0.61 13.21
CA LYS A 590 45.68 0.21 14.41
C LYS A 590 45.37 -0.57 15.69
N HIS A 591 44.22 -1.25 15.75
CA HIS A 591 43.85 -2.08 16.89
C HIS A 591 44.84 -3.24 17.13
N ARG A 592 45.28 -3.93 16.07
CA ARG A 592 46.30 -5.00 16.18
C ARG A 592 47.62 -4.47 16.73
N LEU A 593 48.07 -3.30 16.27
CA LEU A 593 49.29 -2.66 16.78
C LEU A 593 49.12 -2.26 18.24
N GLN A 594 47.98 -1.69 18.63
CA GLN A 594 47.71 -1.32 20.02
C GLN A 594 47.70 -2.54 20.96
N VAL A 595 47.09 -3.66 20.52
CA VAL A 595 47.12 -4.93 21.26
C VAL A 595 48.53 -5.50 21.34
N ALA A 596 49.33 -5.39 20.28
CA ALA A 596 50.73 -5.83 20.29
C ALA A 596 51.60 -4.99 21.24
N CYS A 597 51.41 -3.66 21.26
CA CYS A 597 52.14 -2.75 22.13
C CYS A 597 51.80 -2.91 23.62
N LYS A 598 50.57 -3.34 23.95
CA LYS A 598 50.19 -3.66 25.35
C LYS A 598 50.90 -4.91 25.91
N GLY A 599 51.78 -5.54 25.12
CA GLY A 599 52.44 -6.80 25.45
C GLY A 599 51.42 -7.94 25.47
N LYS A 600 51.85 -9.14 25.09
CA LYS A 600 51.10 -10.33 25.50
C LYS A 600 51.25 -10.39 27.02
N GLN A 601 50.33 -9.80 27.78
CA GLN A 601 50.07 -10.29 29.13
C GLN A 601 49.83 -11.78 28.94
N ALA A 602 50.82 -12.59 29.34
CA ALA A 602 50.67 -14.03 29.32
C ALA A 602 49.40 -14.29 30.11
N ARG A 603 48.33 -14.73 29.43
CA ARG A 603 47.19 -15.28 30.13
C ARG A 603 47.76 -16.45 30.90
N LYS A 604 48.11 -16.25 32.17
CA LYS A 604 48.35 -17.33 33.11
C LYS A 604 47.07 -18.13 33.04
N ARG A 605 47.09 -19.25 32.32
CA ARG A 605 46.06 -20.27 32.46
C ARG A 605 46.14 -20.65 33.92
N LEU A 606 45.19 -20.15 34.72
CA LEU A 606 45.01 -20.68 36.06
C LEU A 606 44.71 -22.17 35.85
N SER A 607 45.45 -23.05 36.55
CA SER A 607 45.13 -24.47 36.50
C SER A 607 43.68 -24.66 36.98
N ALA A 608 43.04 -25.75 36.56
CA ALA A 608 41.67 -26.07 36.96
C ALA A 608 41.47 -25.98 38.49
N ASP A 609 42.52 -26.27 39.27
CA ASP A 609 42.52 -26.25 40.73
C ASP A 609 42.37 -24.84 41.33
N MET A 610 42.94 -23.80 40.69
CA MET A 610 42.75 -22.43 41.19
C MET A 610 41.39 -21.83 40.84
N HIS A 611 40.71 -22.35 39.80
CA HIS A 611 39.33 -21.98 39.52
C HIS A 611 38.36 -22.57 40.56
N LEU A 612 38.69 -23.72 41.16
CA LEU A 612 37.92 -24.30 42.27
C LEU A 612 38.17 -23.58 43.60
N ALA A 613 39.41 -23.16 43.87
CA ALA A 613 39.73 -22.38 45.08
C ALA A 613 39.07 -20.99 45.09
N ALA A 614 39.00 -20.30 43.95
CA ALA A 614 38.36 -18.98 43.85
C ALA A 614 36.81 -19.02 43.90
N ALA A 615 36.19 -20.19 43.74
CA ALA A 615 34.75 -20.37 43.84
C ALA A 615 34.27 -20.69 45.27
N GLY A 616 35.20 -20.97 46.21
CA GLY A 616 34.90 -21.35 47.59
C GLY A 616 34.57 -20.19 48.55
N ASP A 617 34.92 -18.95 48.20
CA ASP A 617 34.82 -17.80 49.12
C ASP A 617 33.52 -16.97 48.96
N SER A 618 32.47 -17.52 48.32
CA SER A 618 31.19 -16.83 48.09
C SER A 618 29.99 -17.49 48.81
N LEU A 619 30.24 -18.27 49.86
CA LEU A 619 29.21 -18.81 50.75
C LEU A 619 29.56 -18.46 52.20
N TYR A 620 29.47 -17.16 52.54
CA TYR A 620 29.17 -16.65 53.87
C TYR A 620 28.41 -15.32 53.75
#